data_AF-A0A9D6P3F3-F1
#
_entry.id   AF-A0A9D6P3F3-F1
#
_cell.length_a   1.000
_cell.length_b   1.000
_cell.length_c   1.000
_cell.angle_alpha   90.00
_cell.angle_beta   90.00
_cell.angle_gamma   90.00
#
_symmetry.space_group_name_H-M   'P 1'
#
loop_
_entity.id
_entity.type
_entity.pdbx_description
1 polymer ?
#
loop_
_entity_poly.entity_id
_entity_poly.type
_entity_poly.pdbx_seq_one_letter_code
_entity_poly.pdbx_strand_id
1 'polypeptide(L)'
;MSSTQFWVGAIVPPFIKWIQPRLKRFFKLDEVDSQIRIRVTAKQYPAYFNVLYGLWIMTLLSTGFIALIWFMISGPVLFPDKSYAIPVFLGLINMIGVWFIFGAILDFLFWQISPNNFRDYVILRQIKSGWGYDIRQQVSALFKIGVVYYLFTLPVILYLLLY
;
A
#
# COMPACT_ATOMS: atom_id res chain seq x y z
N MET A 1 -21.00 -14.27 -0.31
CA MET A 1 -20.79 -12.87 -0.76
C MET A 1 -19.30 -12.62 -0.97
N SER A 2 -18.94 -12.30 -2.22
CA SER A 2 -17.75 -11.59 -2.72
C SER A 2 -16.33 -12.12 -2.39
N SER A 3 -15.84 -12.99 -3.28
CA SER A 3 -14.48 -13.56 -3.38
C SER A 3 -13.38 -12.56 -3.77
N THR A 4 -13.70 -11.28 -4.00
CA THR A 4 -12.71 -10.24 -4.37
C THR A 4 -12.02 -9.59 -3.17
N GLN A 5 -12.54 -9.75 -1.94
CA GLN A 5 -11.84 -9.32 -0.72
C GLN A 5 -10.69 -10.25 -0.30
N PHE A 6 -10.54 -11.39 -0.99
CA PHE A 6 -9.56 -12.42 -0.65
C PHE A 6 -8.14 -12.03 -1.08
N TRP A 7 -7.94 -11.40 -2.24
CA TRP A 7 -6.59 -11.29 -2.82
C TRP A 7 -5.66 -10.27 -2.13
N VAL A 8 -6.15 -9.09 -1.80
CA VAL A 8 -5.36 -8.07 -1.08
C VAL A 8 -5.17 -8.45 0.39
N GLY A 9 -6.12 -9.20 0.97
CA GLY A 9 -6.05 -9.78 2.31
C GLY A 9 -5.36 -11.15 2.42
N ALA A 10 -5.02 -11.83 1.31
CA ALA A 10 -4.39 -13.15 1.33
C ALA A 10 -2.94 -13.15 0.87
N ILE A 11 -2.49 -12.18 0.08
CA ILE A 11 -1.09 -12.16 -0.41
C ILE A 11 -0.17 -11.35 0.52
N VAL A 12 -0.66 -10.24 1.07
CA VAL A 12 0.12 -9.35 1.94
C VAL A 12 0.32 -9.94 3.35
N PRO A 13 -0.66 -10.59 4.00
CA PRO A 13 -0.48 -11.08 5.37
C PRO A 13 0.47 -12.28 5.54
N PRO A 14 0.51 -13.30 4.65
CA PRO A 14 1.44 -14.43 4.84
C PRO A 14 2.89 -14.04 4.61
N PHE A 15 3.17 -13.26 3.56
CA PHE A 15 4.53 -12.80 3.25
C PHE A 15 5.08 -11.95 4.40
N ILE A 16 4.24 -11.12 5.02
CA ILE A 16 4.68 -10.25 6.10
C ILE A 16 4.65 -10.97 7.47
N LYS A 17 3.75 -11.93 7.71
CA LYS A 17 3.81 -12.82 8.89
C LYS A 17 5.09 -13.63 8.96
N TRP A 18 5.64 -14.08 7.84
CA TRP A 18 6.92 -14.80 7.81
C TRP A 18 8.14 -13.90 8.10
N ILE A 19 7.99 -12.60 7.82
CA ILE A 19 9.04 -11.59 7.97
C ILE A 19 8.97 -10.88 9.35
N GLN A 20 7.90 -11.14 10.13
CA GLN A 20 7.42 -10.34 11.26
C GLN A 20 8.41 -9.99 12.38
N PRO A 21 9.19 -10.91 12.98
CA PRO A 21 9.94 -10.53 14.19
C PRO A 21 11.05 -9.52 13.89
N ARG A 22 11.75 -9.69 12.76
CA ARG A 22 12.88 -8.85 12.37
C ARG A 22 12.43 -7.53 11.74
N LEU A 23 11.37 -7.53 10.92
CA LEU A 23 10.84 -6.28 10.38
C LEU A 23 10.12 -5.42 11.42
N LYS A 24 9.42 -6.02 12.40
CA LYS A 24 8.83 -5.26 13.52
C LYS A 24 9.89 -4.44 14.26
N ARG A 25 11.06 -5.05 14.53
CA ARG A 25 12.20 -4.34 15.15
C ARG A 25 12.83 -3.30 14.22
N PHE A 26 13.00 -3.62 12.94
CA PHE A 26 13.62 -2.71 11.98
C PHE A 26 12.77 -1.46 11.73
N PHE A 27 11.45 -1.61 11.64
CA PHE A 27 10.54 -0.50 11.38
C PHE A 27 9.97 0.16 12.64
N LYS A 28 10.26 -0.36 13.85
CA LYS A 28 9.75 0.10 15.14
C LYS A 28 8.23 0.32 15.10
N LEU A 29 7.51 -0.73 14.71
CA LEU A 29 6.04 -0.72 14.65
C LEU A 29 5.47 -1.07 16.02
N ASP A 30 4.89 -0.09 16.67
CA ASP A 30 4.15 -0.21 17.92
C ASP A 30 2.71 -0.61 17.61
N GLU A 31 2.23 -1.62 18.33
CA GLU A 31 0.84 -2.03 18.26
C GLU A 31 -0.04 -0.93 18.87
N VAL A 32 -1.26 -0.79 18.33
CA VAL A 32 -2.26 0.15 18.83
C VAL A 32 -2.53 -0.14 20.30
N ASP A 33 -2.47 0.89 21.14
CA ASP A 33 -2.66 0.77 22.58
C ASP A 33 -3.98 0.05 22.93
N SER A 34 -3.90 -0.76 23.97
CA SER A 34 -5.00 -1.45 24.64
C SER A 34 -6.22 -0.54 24.88
N GLN A 35 -6.04 0.71 25.31
CA GLN A 35 -7.14 1.66 25.51
C GLN A 35 -7.83 2.04 24.20
N ILE A 36 -7.05 2.31 23.14
CA ILE A 36 -7.58 2.63 21.81
C ILE A 36 -8.32 1.41 21.26
N ARG A 37 -7.74 0.20 21.38
CA ARG A 37 -8.37 -1.05 20.96
C ARG A 37 -9.74 -1.23 21.61
N ILE A 38 -9.83 -1.07 22.94
CA ILE A 38 -11.11 -1.18 23.67
C ILE A 38 -12.10 -0.14 23.13
N ARG A 39 -11.69 1.14 23.05
CA ARG A 39 -12.52 2.24 22.55
C ARG A 39 -13.08 1.96 21.16
N VAL A 40 -12.24 1.54 20.21
CA VAL A 40 -12.66 1.34 18.82
C VAL A 40 -13.51 0.08 18.65
N THR A 41 -13.32 -0.95 19.49
CA THR A 41 -14.15 -2.16 19.45
C THR A 41 -15.52 -2.00 20.11
N ALA A 42 -15.65 -1.12 21.09
CA ALA A 42 -16.90 -0.87 21.80
C ALA A 42 -17.89 0.02 21.01
N LYS A 43 -17.41 0.77 20.02
CA LYS A 43 -18.25 1.66 19.19
C LYS A 43 -19.00 0.87 18.11
N GLN A 44 -20.25 1.26 17.87
CA GLN A 44 -20.96 0.89 16.64
C GLN A 44 -20.67 1.92 15.55
N TYR A 45 -20.40 1.45 14.35
CA TYR A 45 -20.07 2.30 13.21
C TYR A 45 -21.17 2.21 12.15
N PRO A 46 -21.48 3.33 11.48
CA PRO A 46 -22.43 3.32 10.38
C PRO A 46 -22.00 2.39 9.24
N ALA A 47 -22.96 1.76 8.58
CA ALA A 47 -22.69 0.83 7.48
C ALA A 47 -21.92 1.48 6.32
N TYR A 48 -22.17 2.77 6.04
CA TYR A 48 -21.51 3.50 4.96
C TYR A 48 -19.99 3.66 5.17
N PHE A 49 -19.47 3.50 6.40
CA PHE A 49 -18.02 3.51 6.64
C PHE A 49 -17.30 2.37 5.93
N ASN A 50 -17.95 1.22 5.70
CA ASN A 50 -17.37 0.14 4.92
C ASN A 50 -17.15 0.54 3.46
N VAL A 51 -18.08 1.33 2.90
CA VAL A 51 -17.97 1.88 1.54
C VAL A 51 -16.83 2.88 1.46
N LEU A 52 -16.75 3.82 2.42
CA LEU A 52 -15.65 4.79 2.49
C LEU A 52 -14.29 4.11 2.63
N TYR A 53 -14.19 3.07 3.46
CA TYR A 53 -12.98 2.28 3.59
C TYR A 53 -12.64 1.53 2.29
N GLY A 54 -13.64 0.98 1.60
CA GLY A 54 -13.46 0.39 0.28
C GLY A 54 -12.90 1.41 -0.73
N LEU A 55 -13.46 2.62 -0.78
CA LEU A 55 -13.00 3.70 -1.65
C LEU A 55 -11.57 4.14 -1.32
N TRP A 56 -11.22 4.22 -0.04
CA TRP A 56 -9.86 4.48 0.40
C TRP A 56 -8.89 3.45 -0.20
N ILE A 57 -9.15 2.15 0.01
CA ILE A 57 -8.27 1.08 -0.49
C ILE A 57 -8.23 1.07 -2.02
N MET A 58 -9.37 1.24 -2.69
CA MET A 58 -9.42 1.32 -4.15
C MET A 58 -8.59 2.48 -4.67
N THR A 59 -8.62 3.63 -4.02
CA THR A 59 -7.83 4.79 -4.44
C THR A 59 -6.34 4.54 -4.27
N LEU A 60 -5.92 3.91 -3.16
CA LEU A 60 -4.53 3.49 -2.96
C LEU A 60 -4.07 2.52 -4.07
N LEU A 61 -4.86 1.49 -4.39
CA LEU A 61 -4.52 0.52 -5.42
C LEU A 61 -4.48 1.14 -6.82
N SER A 62 -5.41 2.05 -7.13
CA SER A 62 -5.46 2.71 -8.43
C SER A 62 -4.17 3.46 -8.77
N THR A 63 -3.44 4.00 -7.79
CA THR A 63 -2.18 4.74 -8.06
C THR A 63 -1.14 3.92 -8.80
N GLY A 64 -0.89 2.69 -8.38
CA GLY A 64 0.05 1.81 -9.05
C GLY A 64 -0.45 1.36 -10.43
N PHE A 65 -1.76 1.09 -10.57
CA PHE A 65 -2.32 0.76 -11.88
C PHE A 65 -2.21 1.90 -12.88
N ILE A 66 -2.38 3.15 -12.43
CA ILE A 66 -2.16 4.34 -13.27
C ILE A 66 -0.70 4.37 -13.77
N ALA A 67 0.27 4.08 -12.89
CA ALA A 67 1.68 4.00 -13.31
C ALA A 67 1.92 2.90 -14.35
N LEU A 68 1.35 1.71 -14.16
CA LEU A 68 1.45 0.62 -15.14
C LEU A 68 0.85 1.04 -16.50
N ILE A 69 -0.38 1.57 -16.50
CA ILE A 69 -1.08 1.99 -17.72
C ILE A 69 -0.28 3.09 -18.42
N TRP A 70 0.27 4.05 -17.67
CA TRP A 70 1.12 5.10 -18.22
C TRP A 70 2.31 4.51 -18.98
N PHE A 71 3.01 3.53 -18.40
CA PHE A 71 4.13 2.85 -19.07
C PHE A 71 3.68 2.04 -20.29
N MET A 72 2.51 1.39 -20.24
CA MET A 72 1.97 0.65 -21.37
C MET A 72 1.61 1.54 -22.56
N ILE A 73 1.15 2.77 -22.31
CA ILE A 73 0.74 3.73 -23.35
C ILE A 73 1.93 4.55 -23.85
N SER A 74 2.70 5.15 -22.95
CA SER A 74 3.78 6.09 -23.30
C SER A 74 5.11 5.40 -23.57
N GLY A 75 5.34 4.22 -23.00
CA GLY A 75 6.59 3.48 -23.10
C GLY A 75 7.05 3.19 -24.53
N PRO A 76 6.18 2.73 -25.44
CA PRO A 76 6.56 2.49 -26.84
C PRO A 76 6.95 3.76 -27.60
N VAL A 77 6.42 4.92 -27.19
CA VAL A 77 6.76 6.21 -27.79
C VAL A 77 8.10 6.73 -27.24
N LEU A 78 8.34 6.52 -25.94
CA LEU A 78 9.58 6.96 -25.27
C LEU A 78 10.78 6.05 -25.57
N PHE A 79 10.53 4.76 -25.83
CA PHE A 79 11.55 3.74 -26.09
C PHE A 79 11.20 2.94 -27.37
N PRO A 80 11.21 3.59 -28.54
CA PRO A 80 10.75 2.97 -29.79
C PRO A 80 11.61 1.78 -30.23
N ASP A 81 12.89 1.77 -29.85
CA ASP A 81 13.84 0.71 -30.19
C ASP A 81 13.73 -0.54 -29.28
N LYS A 82 12.87 -0.48 -28.26
CA LYS A 82 12.69 -1.57 -27.30
C LYS A 82 11.40 -2.34 -27.59
N SER A 83 11.42 -3.65 -27.33
CA SER A 83 10.21 -4.47 -27.39
C SER A 83 9.16 -3.96 -26.42
N TYR A 84 7.88 -4.01 -26.81
CA TYR A 84 6.72 -3.62 -25.96
C TYR A 84 6.74 -4.30 -24.58
N ALA A 85 7.30 -5.51 -24.49
CA ALA A 85 7.43 -6.23 -23.23
C ALA A 85 8.29 -5.49 -22.18
N ILE A 86 9.31 -4.73 -22.61
CA ILE A 86 10.21 -4.00 -21.72
C ILE A 86 9.45 -2.88 -21.00
N PRO A 87 8.75 -1.94 -21.68
CA PRO A 87 7.94 -0.95 -21.00
C PRO A 87 6.86 -1.52 -20.09
N VAL A 88 6.19 -2.61 -20.49
CA VAL A 88 5.20 -3.28 -19.63
C VAL A 88 5.84 -3.78 -18.35
N PHE A 89 6.99 -4.44 -18.44
CA PHE A 89 7.73 -4.95 -17.29
C PHE A 89 8.22 -3.81 -16.38
N LEU A 90 8.73 -2.72 -16.96
CA LEU A 90 9.11 -1.52 -16.21
C LEU A 90 7.90 -0.87 -15.53
N GLY A 91 6.73 -0.88 -16.19
CA GLY A 91 5.47 -0.45 -15.62
C GLY A 91 5.06 -1.29 -14.40
N LEU A 92 5.25 -2.60 -14.44
CA LEU A 92 4.97 -3.49 -13.29
C LEU A 92 5.93 -3.23 -12.13
N ILE A 93 7.22 -3.05 -12.41
CA ILE A 93 8.21 -2.68 -11.39
C ILE A 93 7.83 -1.33 -10.77
N ASN A 94 7.49 -0.34 -11.58
CA ASN A 94 7.10 0.98 -11.08
C ASN A 94 5.79 0.96 -10.31
N MET A 95 4.78 0.19 -10.74
CA MET A 95 3.51 0.01 -10.03
C MET A 95 3.73 -0.37 -8.56
N ILE A 96 4.62 -1.35 -8.31
CA ILE A 96 4.94 -1.80 -6.95
C ILE A 96 5.59 -0.67 -6.13
N GLY A 97 6.56 0.04 -6.71
CA GLY A 97 7.22 1.16 -6.05
C GLY A 97 6.28 2.33 -5.74
N VAL A 98 5.38 2.65 -6.69
CA VAL A 98 4.34 3.67 -6.54
C VAL A 98 3.36 3.30 -5.42
N TRP A 99 2.93 2.04 -5.31
CA TRP A 99 2.07 1.62 -4.20
C TRP A 99 2.73 1.85 -2.83
N PHE A 100 4.04 1.68 -2.71
CA PHE A 100 4.72 1.95 -1.45
C PHE A 100 4.88 3.44 -1.16
N ILE A 101 5.33 4.24 -2.12
CA ILE A 101 5.61 5.66 -1.89
C ILE A 101 4.35 6.51 -1.99
N PHE A 102 3.70 6.52 -3.16
CA PHE A 102 2.49 7.32 -3.37
C PHE A 102 1.30 6.77 -2.57
N GLY A 103 1.21 5.44 -2.43
CA GLY A 103 0.23 4.85 -1.53
C GLY A 103 0.42 5.32 -0.08
N ALA A 104 1.65 5.38 0.44
CA ALA A 104 1.90 5.91 1.79
C ALA A 104 1.54 7.40 1.92
N ILE A 105 1.85 8.21 0.90
CA ILE A 105 1.50 9.64 0.89
C ILE A 105 -0.02 9.82 0.91
N LEU A 106 -0.75 9.09 0.06
CA LEU A 106 -2.20 9.14 0.04
C LEU A 106 -2.81 8.62 1.33
N ASP A 107 -2.28 7.54 1.89
CA ASP A 107 -2.73 6.98 3.17
C ASP A 107 -2.57 7.99 4.30
N PHE A 108 -1.44 8.72 4.32
CA PHE A 108 -1.22 9.83 5.24
C PHE A 108 -2.22 10.97 5.01
N LEU A 109 -2.45 11.39 3.76
CA LEU A 109 -3.40 12.47 3.46
C LEU A 109 -4.83 12.10 3.85
N PHE A 110 -5.28 10.91 3.47
CA PHE A 110 -6.58 10.38 3.87
C PHE A 110 -6.70 10.27 5.37
N TRP A 111 -5.64 9.83 6.06
CA TRP A 111 -5.60 9.86 7.51
C TRP A 111 -5.81 11.29 8.02
N GLN A 112 -5.06 12.29 7.55
CA GLN A 112 -5.14 13.68 8.02
C GLN A 112 -6.49 14.36 7.75
N ILE A 113 -7.15 14.09 6.64
CA ILE A 113 -8.44 14.72 6.31
C ILE A 113 -9.65 13.97 6.90
N SER A 114 -9.46 12.69 7.26
CA SER A 114 -10.57 11.86 7.75
C SER A 114 -11.04 12.29 9.14
N PRO A 115 -12.36 12.27 9.39
CA PRO A 115 -12.90 12.57 10.72
C PRO A 115 -12.52 11.47 11.73
N ASN A 116 -12.37 11.84 13.00
CA ASN A 116 -11.93 10.93 14.06
C ASN A 116 -12.77 9.65 14.18
N ASN A 117 -14.08 9.73 13.98
CA ASN A 117 -14.96 8.55 14.00
C ASN A 117 -14.65 7.56 12.88
N PHE A 118 -14.28 8.07 11.69
CA PHE A 118 -13.91 7.21 10.57
C PHE A 118 -12.49 6.65 10.75
N ARG A 119 -11.57 7.44 11.31
CA ARG A 119 -10.23 6.95 11.71
C ARG A 119 -10.32 5.78 12.71
N ASP A 120 -11.18 5.89 13.71
CA ASP A 120 -11.45 4.81 14.67
C ASP A 120 -11.96 3.54 13.95
N TYR A 121 -12.79 3.71 12.92
CA TYR A 121 -13.24 2.59 12.07
C TYR A 121 -12.10 1.96 11.27
N VAL A 122 -11.23 2.77 10.68
CA VAL A 122 -10.03 2.30 9.96
C VAL A 122 -9.15 1.48 10.92
N ILE A 123 -8.88 1.97 12.13
CA ILE A 123 -8.14 1.24 13.16
C ILE A 123 -8.84 -0.09 13.50
N LEU A 124 -10.17 -0.09 13.69
CA LEU A 124 -10.92 -1.31 13.93
C LEU A 124 -10.73 -2.34 12.80
N ARG A 125 -10.79 -1.90 11.54
CA ARG A 125 -10.56 -2.77 10.36
C ARG A 125 -9.15 -3.32 10.34
N GLN A 126 -8.15 -2.50 10.65
CA GLN A 126 -6.75 -2.91 10.75
C GLN A 126 -6.53 -3.94 11.87
N ILE A 127 -7.08 -3.71 13.06
CA ILE A 127 -7.03 -4.65 14.19
C ILE A 127 -7.65 -6.00 13.79
N LYS A 128 -8.85 -5.99 13.19
CA LYS A 128 -9.51 -7.22 12.72
C LYS A 128 -8.71 -7.96 11.64
N SER A 129 -7.91 -7.24 10.87
CA SER A 129 -7.05 -7.82 9.82
C SER A 129 -5.70 -8.30 10.34
N GLY A 130 -5.38 -8.11 11.63
CA GLY A 130 -4.07 -8.44 12.23
C GLY A 130 -2.98 -7.39 12.01
N TRP A 131 -3.37 -6.17 11.64
CA TRP A 131 -2.52 -5.04 11.26
C TRP A 131 -2.72 -3.79 12.13
N GLY A 132 -3.15 -3.98 13.37
CA GLY A 132 -3.42 -2.89 14.31
C GLY A 132 -2.14 -2.26 14.86
N TYR A 133 -1.35 -1.61 13.99
CA TYR A 133 -0.19 -0.79 14.36
C TYR A 133 -0.52 0.70 14.20
N ASP A 134 0.28 1.58 14.78
CA ASP A 134 0.12 3.01 14.55
C ASP A 134 0.25 3.36 13.05
N ILE A 135 -0.75 4.06 12.51
CA ILE A 135 -0.80 4.40 11.08
C ILE A 135 0.35 5.30 10.64
N ARG A 136 0.81 6.22 11.48
CA ARG A 136 1.94 7.09 11.12
C ARG A 136 3.22 6.27 10.97
N GLN A 137 3.39 5.26 11.82
CA GLN A 137 4.52 4.34 11.72
C GLN A 137 4.38 3.41 10.50
N GLN A 138 3.18 2.92 10.19
CA GLN A 138 2.91 2.16 8.97
C GLN A 138 3.26 2.98 7.70
N VAL A 139 2.82 4.23 7.62
CA VAL A 139 3.16 5.17 6.53
C VAL A 139 4.67 5.33 6.41
N SER A 140 5.37 5.57 7.52
CA SER A 140 6.83 5.71 7.52
C SER A 140 7.53 4.44 7.05
N ALA A 141 7.04 3.27 7.47
CA ALA A 141 7.57 1.98 7.05
C ALA A 141 7.36 1.73 5.55
N LEU A 142 6.16 2.00 5.02
CA LEU A 142 5.85 1.89 3.60
C LEU A 142 6.76 2.78 2.76
N PHE A 143 6.97 4.03 3.19
CA PHE A 143 7.87 4.95 2.50
C PHE A 143 9.32 4.42 2.46
N LYS A 144 9.84 3.94 3.60
CA LYS A 144 11.19 3.35 3.68
C LYS A 144 11.32 2.11 2.78
N ILE A 145 10.32 1.23 2.78
CA ILE A 145 10.28 0.05 1.91
C ILE A 145 10.32 0.49 0.45
N GLY A 146 9.54 1.51 0.07
CA GLY A 146 9.53 2.06 -1.29
C GLY A 146 10.89 2.62 -1.71
N VAL A 147 11.57 3.37 -0.84
CA VAL A 147 12.92 3.89 -1.12
C VAL A 147 13.91 2.74 -1.33
N VAL A 148 13.94 1.77 -0.43
CA VAL A 148 14.82 0.60 -0.55
C VAL A 148 14.52 -0.18 -1.83
N TYR A 149 13.24 -0.39 -2.15
CA TYR A 149 12.80 -1.03 -3.38
C TYR A 149 13.35 -0.32 -4.62
N TYR A 150 13.23 1.01 -4.69
CA TYR A 150 13.76 1.78 -5.81
C TYR A 150 15.28 1.75 -5.90
N LEU A 151 16.01 1.75 -4.77
CA LEU A 151 17.46 1.61 -4.78
C LEU A 151 17.92 0.30 -5.43
N PHE A 152 17.21 -0.81 -5.20
CA PHE A 152 17.54 -2.11 -5.78
C PHE A 152 17.02 -2.30 -7.20
N THR A 153 15.87 -1.71 -7.55
CA THR A 153 15.27 -1.86 -8.88
C THR A 153 15.79 -0.86 -9.90
N LEU A 154 16.27 0.31 -9.47
CA LEU A 154 16.81 1.34 -10.37
C LEU A 154 17.94 0.83 -11.28
N PRO A 155 18.95 0.06 -10.81
CA PRO A 155 19.98 -0.49 -11.69
C PRO A 155 19.40 -1.41 -12.78
N VAL A 156 18.40 -2.22 -12.44
CA VAL A 156 17.71 -3.12 -13.39
C VAL A 156 16.92 -2.31 -14.41
N ILE A 157 16.20 -1.27 -13.96
CA ILE A 157 15.46 -0.35 -14.82
C ILE A 157 16.42 0.32 -15.81
N LEU A 158 17.54 0.87 -15.33
CA LEU A 158 18.53 1.54 -16.17
C LEU A 158 19.18 0.58 -17.16
N TYR A 159 19.51 -0.64 -16.73
CA TYR A 159 20.07 -1.66 -17.61
C TYR A 159 19.12 -1.97 -18.78
N LEU A 160 17.84 -2.24 -18.49
CA LEU A 160 16.84 -2.57 -19.52
C LEU A 160 16.54 -1.41 -20.49
N LEU A 161 16.71 -0.17 -20.04
CA LEU A 161 16.49 1.01 -20.87
C LEU A 161 17.70 1.34 -21.74
N LEU A 162 18.92 1.18 -21.22
CA LEU A 162 20.15 1.57 -21.91
C LEU A 162 20.74 0.46 -22.79
N TYR A 163 20.49 -0.81 -22.46
CA TYR A 163 21.00 -1.99 -23.17
C TYR A 163 19.84 -2.85 -23.66
#